data_AF-A0A933YQ27-F1
#
_entry.id   AF-A0A933YQ27-F1
#
_cell.length_a   1.000
_cell.length_b   1.000
_cell.length_c   1.000
_cell.angle_alpha   90.00
_cell.angle_beta   90.00
_cell.angle_gamma   90.00
#
_symmetry.space_group_name_H-M   'P 1'
#
loop_
_entity.id
_entity.type
_entity.pdbx_description
1 polymer ?
#
loop_
_entity_poly.entity_id
_entity_poly.type
_entity_poly.pdbx_seq_one_letter_code
_entity_poly.pdbx_strand_id
1 'polypeptide(L)'
;MKLWRLLTSIELCLILLFLLCAAMAAGSFSLSGEYAVAINSMPLFVWLRQVPTGISWWLWLTLALLALLALNTVLCGSESLWLRRGRGGVCVLLAPQLIHAGFLLIVLAHLLSAAGSSLQRLEVREGSLVTLPNGARIGVAGISVNYSPQGVLTGFSSQLMTDLQNYSSRTTISPNHPWFSGGYGVYIKQAEGYPYRRALFEVHCEPGAGMALAGSLLFTAGNILLLMVRSKVRENEVSV
;
A
#
# COMPACT_ATOMS: atom_id res chain seq x y z
N MET A 1 -20.50 12.44 28.91
CA MET A 1 -21.06 11.09 28.68
C MET A 1 -21.67 10.89 27.30
N LYS A 2 -22.48 11.81 26.76
CA LYS A 2 -23.10 11.65 25.42
C LYS A 2 -22.09 11.55 24.27
N LEU A 3 -21.07 12.42 24.24
CA LEU A 3 -20.03 12.42 23.20
C LEU A 3 -19.22 11.11 23.17
N TRP A 4 -18.84 10.59 24.34
CA TRP A 4 -18.12 9.32 24.45
C TRP A 4 -18.93 8.16 23.85
N ARG A 5 -20.22 8.04 24.21
CA ARG A 5 -21.12 7.01 23.67
C ARG A 5 -21.33 7.13 22.17
N LEU A 6 -21.34 8.35 21.64
CA LEU A 6 -21.41 8.57 20.20
C LEU A 6 -20.14 8.06 19.52
N LEU A 7 -18.97 8.44 20.05
CA LEU A 7 -17.66 8.06 19.52
C LEU A 7 -17.35 6.57 19.64
N THR A 8 -17.99 5.83 20.56
CA THR A 8 -17.87 4.37 20.67
C THR A 8 -19.02 3.59 20.02
N SER A 9 -19.93 4.28 19.33
CA SER A 9 -21.07 3.63 18.68
C SER A 9 -20.69 2.91 17.39
N ILE A 10 -21.26 1.73 17.18
CA ILE A 10 -21.18 0.98 15.92
C ILE A 10 -21.95 1.71 14.81
N GLU A 11 -23.04 2.41 15.13
CA GLU A 11 -23.81 3.19 14.16
C GLU A 11 -22.97 4.30 13.54
N LEU A 12 -22.17 4.99 14.36
CA LEU A 12 -21.23 6.00 13.87
C LEU A 12 -20.22 5.38 12.90
N CYS A 13 -19.67 4.20 13.24
CA CYS A 13 -18.76 3.47 12.35
C CYS A 13 -19.41 3.18 10.99
N LEU A 14 -20.63 2.63 10.98
CA LEU A 14 -21.37 2.34 9.74
C LEU A 14 -21.64 3.59 8.90
N ILE A 15 -22.03 4.70 9.54
CA ILE A 15 -22.25 5.99 8.88
C ILE A 15 -20.93 6.51 8.27
N LEU A 16 -19.82 6.46 9.02
CA LEU A 16 -18.52 6.88 8.55
C LEU A 16 -18.05 6.04 7.34
N LEU A 17 -18.24 4.72 7.38
CA LEU A 17 -17.94 3.84 6.24
C LEU A 17 -18.79 4.21 5.02
N PHE A 18 -20.09 4.42 5.20
CA PHE A 18 -20.98 4.81 4.11
C PHE A 18 -20.54 6.14 3.49
N LEU A 19 -20.26 7.16 4.30
CA LEU A 19 -19.79 8.46 3.83
C LEU A 19 -18.43 8.35 3.14
N LEU A 20 -17.53 7.49 3.63
CA LEU A 20 -16.24 7.23 3.01
C LEU A 20 -16.41 6.64 1.61
N CYS A 21 -17.27 5.62 1.47
CA CYS A 21 -17.60 5.03 0.17
C CYS A 21 -18.24 6.04 -0.78
N ALA A 22 -19.17 6.86 -0.29
CA ALA A 22 -19.81 7.90 -1.09
C ALA A 22 -18.82 8.97 -1.56
N ALA A 23 -17.90 9.41 -0.69
CA ALA A 23 -16.86 10.37 -1.03
C ALA A 23 -15.86 9.81 -2.05
N MET A 24 -15.46 8.54 -1.93
CA MET A 24 -14.62 7.86 -2.92
C MET A 24 -15.34 7.73 -4.27
N ALA A 25 -16.63 7.39 -4.27
CA ALA A 25 -17.42 7.33 -5.50
C ALA A 25 -17.52 8.70 -6.16
N ALA A 26 -17.83 9.76 -5.41
CA ALA A 26 -17.84 11.13 -5.91
C ALA A 26 -16.49 11.53 -6.52
N GLY A 27 -15.38 11.16 -5.87
CA GLY A 27 -14.03 11.36 -6.40
C GLY A 27 -13.81 10.65 -7.74
N SER A 28 -14.20 9.38 -7.85
CA SER A 28 -14.06 8.61 -9.08
C SER A 28 -14.82 9.20 -10.27
N PHE A 29 -15.99 9.83 -10.03
CA PHE A 29 -16.76 10.48 -11.09
C PHE A 29 -16.27 11.91 -11.40
N SER A 30 -15.71 12.60 -10.41
CA SER A 30 -15.23 13.97 -10.56
C SER A 30 -13.84 14.05 -11.20
N LEU A 31 -13.02 13.01 -11.03
CA LEU A 31 -11.64 12.98 -11.51
C LEU A 31 -11.58 12.62 -12.99
N SER A 32 -11.06 13.52 -13.81
CA SER A 32 -10.89 13.30 -15.26
C SER A 32 -9.61 13.93 -15.78
N GLY A 33 -9.18 13.51 -16.96
CA GLY A 33 -8.03 14.07 -17.68
C GLY A 33 -6.70 13.89 -16.95
N GLU A 34 -5.86 14.92 -16.98
CA GLU A 34 -4.49 14.89 -16.47
C GLU A 34 -4.43 14.62 -14.95
N TYR A 35 -5.40 15.10 -14.18
CA TYR A 35 -5.46 14.87 -12.73
C TYR A 35 -5.62 13.38 -12.38
N ALA A 36 -6.38 12.63 -13.20
CA ALA A 36 -6.56 11.19 -13.04
C ALA A 36 -5.28 10.39 -13.31
N VAL A 37 -4.46 10.87 -14.25
CA VAL A 37 -3.15 10.27 -14.52
C VAL A 37 -2.16 10.64 -13.41
N ALA A 38 -2.18 11.90 -12.97
CA ALA A 38 -1.26 12.43 -11.98
C ALA A 38 -1.39 11.76 -10.60
N ILE A 39 -2.61 11.41 -10.16
CA ILE A 39 -2.80 10.78 -8.84
C ILE A 39 -2.11 9.42 -8.73
N ASN A 40 -1.87 8.75 -9.86
CA ASN A 40 -1.21 7.44 -9.95
C ASN A 40 0.31 7.55 -10.17
N SER A 41 0.84 8.75 -10.38
CA SER A 41 2.25 8.96 -10.73
C SER A 41 3.05 9.68 -9.64
N MET A 42 2.42 10.11 -8.55
CA MET A 42 3.10 10.81 -7.46
C MET A 42 2.47 10.50 -6.09
N PRO A 43 3.18 10.76 -4.98
CA PRO A 43 2.65 10.56 -3.63
C PRO A 43 1.41 11.42 -3.36
N LEU A 44 0.47 10.88 -2.57
CA LEU A 44 -0.83 11.49 -2.31
C LEU A 44 -0.74 12.93 -1.78
N PHE A 45 0.16 13.19 -0.83
CA PHE A 45 0.32 14.53 -0.25
C PHE A 45 1.03 15.51 -1.18
N VAL A 46 1.85 15.03 -2.11
CA VAL A 46 2.41 15.86 -3.18
C VAL A 46 1.28 16.27 -4.14
N TRP A 47 0.46 15.31 -4.55
CA TRP A 47 -0.69 15.56 -5.42
C TRP A 47 -1.69 16.54 -4.78
N LEU A 48 -2.03 16.34 -3.50
CA LEU A 48 -2.95 17.22 -2.76
C LEU A 48 -2.51 18.67 -2.66
N ARG A 49 -1.19 18.92 -2.62
CA ARG A 49 -0.63 20.28 -2.58
C ARG A 49 -0.66 20.97 -3.93
N GLN A 50 -0.66 20.22 -5.03
CA GLN A 50 -0.61 20.75 -6.39
C GLN A 50 -2.01 20.95 -7.00
N VAL A 51 -2.97 20.11 -6.64
CA VAL A 51 -4.31 20.13 -7.25
C VAL A 51 -5.26 21.10 -6.53
N PRO A 52 -5.99 21.95 -7.25
CA PRO A 52 -6.96 22.88 -6.66
C PRO A 52 -7.98 22.17 -5.75
N THR A 53 -8.35 22.82 -4.65
CA THR A 53 -9.29 22.30 -3.66
C THR A 53 -10.67 21.97 -4.26
N GLY A 54 -11.09 22.69 -5.31
CA GLY A 54 -12.34 22.40 -6.03
C GLY A 54 -12.36 21.03 -6.70
N ILE A 55 -11.20 20.42 -6.99
CA ILE A 55 -11.07 19.08 -7.58
C ILE A 55 -10.72 18.06 -6.50
N SER A 56 -9.91 18.44 -5.51
CA SER A 56 -9.38 17.54 -4.47
C SER A 56 -10.21 17.46 -3.19
N TRP A 57 -11.34 18.18 -3.07
CA TRP A 57 -12.17 18.23 -1.84
C TRP A 57 -12.60 16.85 -1.33
N TRP A 58 -12.94 15.92 -2.23
CA TRP A 58 -13.39 14.57 -1.87
C TRP A 58 -12.27 13.77 -1.20
N LEU A 59 -11.01 14.05 -1.57
CA LEU A 59 -9.84 13.42 -0.99
C LEU A 59 -9.55 13.97 0.42
N TRP A 60 -9.72 15.28 0.62
CA TRP A 60 -9.67 15.88 1.96
C TRP A 60 -10.77 15.34 2.87
N LEU A 61 -11.99 15.18 2.34
CA LEU A 61 -13.11 14.59 3.07
C LEU A 61 -12.81 13.12 3.44
N THR A 62 -12.30 12.31 2.52
CA THR A 62 -11.93 10.91 2.81
C THR A 62 -10.83 10.81 3.86
N LEU A 63 -9.81 11.69 3.83
CA LEU A 63 -8.79 11.75 4.89
C LEU A 63 -9.40 12.07 6.26
N ALA A 64 -10.30 13.06 6.33
CA ALA A 64 -10.99 13.42 7.58
C ALA A 64 -11.88 12.28 8.09
N LEU A 65 -12.66 11.64 7.21
CA LEU A 65 -13.51 10.50 7.57
C LEU A 65 -12.68 9.30 8.03
N LEU A 66 -11.54 9.02 7.39
CA LEU A 66 -10.65 7.94 7.77
C LEU A 66 -10.00 8.20 9.14
N ALA A 67 -9.62 9.44 9.43
CA ALA A 67 -9.11 9.83 10.75
C ALA A 67 -10.17 9.64 11.85
N LEU A 68 -11.42 10.03 11.59
CA LEU A 68 -12.55 9.80 12.50
C LEU A 68 -12.83 8.32 12.69
N LEU A 69 -12.74 7.51 11.63
CA LEU A 69 -12.95 6.06 11.69
C LEU A 69 -11.83 5.36 12.50
N ALA A 70 -10.58 5.78 12.31
CA ALA A 70 -9.46 5.30 13.12
C ALA A 70 -9.65 5.65 14.61
N LEU A 71 -10.07 6.89 14.91
CA LEU A 71 -10.38 7.31 16.27
C LEU A 71 -11.51 6.48 16.89
N ASN A 72 -12.63 6.31 16.18
CA ASN A 72 -13.73 5.44 16.61
C ASN A 72 -13.23 4.02 16.90
N THR A 73 -12.40 3.45 16.03
CA THR A 73 -11.84 2.10 16.21
C THR A 73 -10.99 1.98 17.48
N VAL A 74 -10.13 2.98 17.76
CA VAL A 74 -9.30 3.01 18.98
C VAL A 74 -10.17 3.10 20.23
N LEU A 75 -11.18 3.98 20.22
CA LEU A 75 -12.06 4.18 21.37
C LEU A 75 -12.95 2.95 21.64
N CYS A 76 -13.56 2.38 20.59
CA CYS A 76 -14.33 1.13 20.66
C CYS A 76 -13.46 -0.04 21.15
N GLY A 77 -12.23 -0.16 20.63
CA GLY A 77 -11.27 -1.19 21.04
C GLY A 77 -10.90 -1.08 22.51
N SER A 78 -10.65 0.14 23.00
CA SER A 78 -10.30 0.44 24.38
C SER A 78 -11.47 0.15 25.34
N GLU A 79 -12.68 0.58 25.00
CA GLU A 79 -13.88 0.32 25.81
C GLU A 79 -14.20 -1.18 25.89
N SER A 80 -14.12 -1.90 24.77
CA SER A 80 -14.30 -3.35 24.72
C SER A 80 -13.27 -4.08 25.58
N LEU A 81 -12.00 -3.68 25.52
CA LEU A 81 -10.92 -4.25 26.32
C LEU A 81 -11.16 -4.02 27.82
N TRP A 82 -11.61 -2.81 28.19
CA TRP A 82 -11.88 -2.45 29.59
C TRP A 82 -13.07 -3.23 30.16
N LEU A 83 -14.20 -3.23 29.46
CA LEU A 83 -15.45 -3.84 29.95
C LEU A 83 -15.40 -5.37 30.00
N ARG A 84 -14.61 -5.99 29.12
CA ARG A 84 -14.49 -7.46 29.01
C ARG A 84 -13.28 -8.00 29.75
N ARG A 85 -12.50 -7.16 30.41
CA ARG A 85 -11.36 -7.58 31.24
C ARG A 85 -11.88 -8.46 32.38
N GLY A 86 -11.59 -9.76 32.32
CA GLY A 86 -12.02 -10.76 33.30
C GLY A 86 -13.38 -11.41 33.03
N ARG A 87 -14.05 -11.14 31.90
CA ARG A 87 -15.33 -11.75 31.52
C ARG A 87 -15.29 -12.28 30.09
N GLY A 88 -15.00 -13.58 29.94
CA GLY A 88 -15.07 -14.32 28.67
C GLY A 88 -13.79 -15.07 28.29
N GLY A 89 -13.90 -15.97 27.31
CA GLY A 89 -12.76 -16.72 26.77
C GLY A 89 -11.81 -15.84 25.95
N VAL A 90 -10.51 -16.10 26.07
CA VAL A 90 -9.44 -15.31 25.42
C VAL A 90 -9.66 -15.12 23.92
N CYS A 91 -10.11 -16.16 23.21
CA CYS A 91 -10.36 -16.11 21.77
C CYS A 91 -11.45 -15.09 21.38
N VAL A 92 -12.50 -14.96 22.19
CA VAL A 92 -13.62 -14.03 21.95
C VAL A 92 -13.17 -12.58 22.12
N LEU A 93 -12.25 -12.35 23.07
CA LEU A 93 -11.67 -11.03 23.30
C LEU A 93 -10.63 -10.66 22.24
N LEU A 94 -9.84 -11.64 21.79
CA LEU A 94 -8.71 -11.42 20.89
C LEU A 94 -9.15 -11.12 19.45
N ALA A 95 -10.19 -11.80 18.94
CA ALA A 95 -10.61 -11.64 17.55
C ALA A 95 -10.95 -10.18 17.16
N PRO A 96 -11.80 -9.43 17.89
CA PRO A 96 -12.05 -8.03 17.58
C PRO A 96 -10.80 -7.14 17.68
N GLN A 97 -9.90 -7.42 18.63
CA GLN A 97 -8.69 -6.63 18.80
C GLN A 97 -7.69 -6.83 17.66
N LEU A 98 -7.56 -8.05 17.15
CA LEU A 98 -6.75 -8.34 15.95
C LEU A 98 -7.29 -7.62 14.71
N ILE A 99 -8.62 -7.59 14.54
CA ILE A 99 -9.27 -6.86 13.44
C ILE A 99 -9.00 -5.36 13.56
N HIS A 100 -9.19 -4.76 14.74
CA HIS A 100 -8.95 -3.34 14.97
C HIS A 100 -7.47 -2.96 14.79
N ALA A 101 -6.56 -3.74 15.36
CA ALA A 101 -5.12 -3.54 15.20
C ALA A 101 -4.71 -3.67 13.73
N GLY A 102 -5.22 -4.68 13.02
CA GLY A 102 -4.98 -4.87 11.60
C GLY A 102 -5.44 -3.67 10.76
N PHE A 103 -6.67 -3.21 10.98
CA PHE A 103 -7.22 -2.02 10.32
C PHE A 103 -6.37 -0.77 10.59
N LEU A 104 -6.01 -0.51 11.86
CA LEU A 104 -5.21 0.65 12.23
C LEU A 104 -3.82 0.62 11.60
N LEU A 105 -3.16 -0.55 11.56
CA LEU A 105 -1.87 -0.70 10.89
C LEU A 105 -1.97 -0.44 9.39
N ILE A 106 -3.03 -0.91 8.72
CA ILE A 106 -3.25 -0.62 7.29
C ILE A 106 -3.43 0.89 7.06
N VAL A 107 -4.25 1.56 7.88
CA VAL A 107 -4.46 3.02 7.77
C VAL A 107 -3.16 3.79 7.99
N LEU A 108 -2.41 3.44 9.04
CA LEU A 108 -1.11 4.07 9.33
C LEU A 108 -0.07 3.79 8.24
N ALA A 109 -0.08 2.59 7.65
CA ALA A 109 0.77 2.25 6.53
C ALA A 109 0.50 3.14 5.31
N HIS A 110 -0.77 3.33 4.96
CA HIS A 110 -1.15 4.23 3.87
C HIS A 110 -0.80 5.68 4.18
N LEU A 111 -0.94 6.14 5.42
CA LEU A 111 -0.51 7.47 5.83
C LEU A 111 1.01 7.65 5.70
N LEU A 112 1.78 6.65 6.13
CA LEU A 112 3.24 6.65 6.02
C LEU A 112 3.70 6.65 4.56
N SER A 113 3.08 5.83 3.72
CA SER A 113 3.34 5.83 2.27
C SER A 113 2.89 7.14 1.61
N ALA A 114 1.75 7.71 1.99
CA ALA A 114 1.29 9.00 1.47
C ALA A 114 2.28 10.15 1.75
N ALA A 115 2.98 10.09 2.89
CA ALA A 115 3.94 11.09 3.32
C ALA A 115 5.37 10.84 2.82
N GLY A 116 5.78 9.59 2.67
CA GLY A 116 7.19 9.21 2.46
C GLY A 116 7.45 8.35 1.23
N SER A 117 6.45 8.03 0.41
CA SER A 117 6.71 7.28 -0.81
C SER A 117 7.43 8.13 -1.86
N SER A 118 8.21 7.47 -2.70
CA SER A 118 8.85 8.11 -3.84
C SER A 118 8.76 7.21 -5.06
N LEU A 119 8.39 7.79 -6.20
CA LEU A 119 8.39 7.13 -7.51
C LEU A 119 9.27 7.92 -8.45
N GLN A 120 10.27 7.27 -9.05
CA GLN A 120 11.11 7.87 -10.09
C GLN A 120 11.11 7.00 -11.34
N ARG A 121 10.81 7.63 -12.48
CA ARG A 121 10.92 7.02 -13.81
C ARG A 121 12.18 7.51 -14.47
N LEU A 122 13.07 6.60 -14.85
CA LEU A 122 14.39 6.90 -15.39
C LEU A 122 14.57 6.14 -16.70
N GLU A 123 14.81 6.87 -17.79
CA GLU A 123 15.30 6.26 -19.02
C GLU A 123 16.81 6.05 -18.89
N VAL A 124 17.22 4.79 -18.97
CA VAL A 124 18.61 4.36 -18.77
C VAL A 124 19.16 3.71 -20.02
N ARG A 125 20.48 3.82 -20.19
CA ARG A 125 21.24 3.17 -21.26
C ARG A 125 22.28 2.23 -20.65
N GLU A 126 22.78 1.29 -21.45
CA GLU A 126 23.93 0.48 -21.04
C GLU A 126 25.11 1.40 -20.67
N GLY A 127 25.78 1.10 -19.55
CA GLY A 127 26.85 1.91 -18.97
C GLY A 127 26.39 3.10 -18.12
N SER A 128 25.08 3.38 -18.02
CA SER A 128 24.59 4.49 -17.20
C SER A 128 24.72 4.21 -15.69
N LEU A 129 24.95 5.28 -14.93
CA LEU A 129 24.92 5.27 -13.46
C LEU A 129 23.62 5.93 -13.00
N VAL A 130 22.80 5.17 -12.27
CA VAL A 130 21.57 5.65 -11.65
C VAL A 130 21.85 5.96 -10.20
N THR A 131 21.49 7.16 -9.75
CA THR A 131 21.55 7.54 -8.34
C THR A 131 20.17 7.37 -7.74
N LEU A 132 20.06 6.51 -6.73
CA LEU A 132 18.85 6.30 -5.94
C LEU A 132 18.60 7.52 -5.02
N PRO A 133 17.36 7.76 -4.56
CA PRO A 133 17.05 8.89 -3.70
C PRO A 133 17.82 8.92 -2.36
N ASN A 134 18.31 7.78 -1.88
CA ASN A 134 19.18 7.68 -0.70
C ASN A 134 20.67 7.98 -0.99
N GLY A 135 21.02 8.35 -2.23
CA GLY A 135 22.38 8.63 -2.66
C GLY A 135 23.18 7.39 -3.10
N ALA A 136 22.65 6.18 -2.91
CA ALA A 136 23.27 4.96 -3.43
C ALA A 136 23.29 4.98 -4.96
N ARG A 137 24.34 4.41 -5.57
CA ARG A 137 24.51 4.39 -7.01
C ARG A 137 24.50 2.97 -7.53
N ILE A 138 23.77 2.75 -8.61
CA ILE A 138 23.71 1.47 -9.32
C ILE A 138 24.13 1.68 -10.77
N GLY A 139 24.93 0.76 -11.30
CA GLY A 139 25.32 0.77 -12.72
C GLY A 139 24.40 -0.10 -13.55
N VAL A 140 24.11 0.31 -14.79
CA VAL A 140 23.42 -0.53 -15.77
C VAL A 140 24.46 -1.25 -16.63
N ALA A 141 24.74 -2.51 -16.32
CA ALA A 141 25.77 -3.29 -17.01
C ALA A 141 25.33 -3.72 -18.42
N GLY A 142 24.05 -4.03 -18.60
CA GLY A 142 23.54 -4.54 -19.86
C GLY A 142 22.02 -4.56 -19.90
N ILE A 143 21.47 -4.47 -21.10
CA ILE A 143 20.02 -4.52 -21.37
C ILE A 143 19.80 -5.58 -22.43
N SER A 144 19.03 -6.62 -22.09
CA SER A 144 18.69 -7.71 -23.00
C SER A 144 17.23 -7.62 -23.39
N VAL A 145 16.97 -7.67 -24.69
CA VAL A 145 15.62 -7.66 -25.27
C VAL A 145 15.49 -8.87 -26.17
N ASN A 146 14.50 -9.70 -25.91
CA ASN A 146 14.24 -10.93 -26.64
C ASN A 146 13.03 -10.74 -27.55
N TYR A 147 13.19 -11.07 -28.82
CA TYR A 147 12.12 -11.03 -29.82
C TYR A 147 11.79 -12.44 -30.30
N SER A 148 10.52 -12.68 -30.65
CA SER A 148 10.11 -13.87 -31.37
C SER A 148 10.61 -13.80 -32.83
N PRO A 149 10.62 -14.92 -33.56
CA PRO A 149 10.89 -14.92 -35.00
C PRO A 149 9.98 -13.99 -35.81
N GLN A 150 8.79 -13.67 -35.29
CA GLN A 150 7.82 -12.75 -35.90
C GLN A 150 8.05 -11.28 -35.50
N GLY A 151 9.13 -10.97 -34.76
CA GLY A 151 9.47 -9.61 -34.33
C GLY A 151 8.69 -9.11 -33.11
N VAL A 152 7.96 -9.98 -32.42
CA VAL A 152 7.19 -9.61 -31.21
C VAL A 152 8.09 -9.69 -29.99
N LEU A 153 8.03 -8.68 -29.11
CA LEU A 153 8.77 -8.70 -27.84
C LEU A 153 8.29 -9.85 -26.95
N THR A 154 9.17 -10.79 -26.64
CA THR A 154 8.86 -11.95 -25.77
C THR A 154 9.38 -11.78 -24.34
N GLY A 155 10.37 -10.92 -24.14
CA GLY A 155 10.86 -10.61 -22.79
C GLY A 155 12.00 -9.61 -22.81
N PHE A 156 12.29 -9.06 -21.64
CA PHE A 156 13.41 -8.16 -21.45
C PHE A 156 13.95 -8.26 -20.03
N SER A 157 15.24 -7.95 -19.88
CA SER A 157 15.93 -7.93 -18.59
C SER A 157 17.06 -6.92 -18.62
N SER A 158 17.55 -6.54 -17.45
CA SER A 158 18.75 -5.72 -17.34
C SER A 158 19.65 -6.25 -16.23
N GLN A 159 20.96 -6.22 -16.48
CA GLN A 159 21.97 -6.51 -15.47
C GLN A 159 22.34 -5.21 -14.76
N LEU A 160 22.18 -5.18 -13.45
CA LEU A 160 22.60 -4.09 -12.58
C LEU A 160 23.92 -4.44 -11.92
N MET A 161 24.82 -3.46 -11.80
CA MET A 161 25.98 -3.49 -10.91
C MET A 161 25.57 -2.84 -9.59
N THR A 162 25.42 -3.63 -8.54
CA THR A 162 24.95 -3.15 -7.23
C THR A 162 26.08 -2.62 -6.36
N ASP A 163 27.32 -3.02 -6.67
CA ASP A 163 28.53 -2.48 -6.08
C ASP A 163 29.47 -2.02 -7.20
N LEU A 164 29.77 -0.72 -7.23
CA LEU A 164 30.62 -0.12 -8.25
C LEU A 164 32.11 -0.48 -8.06
N GLN A 165 32.51 -0.91 -6.86
CA GLN A 165 33.88 -1.35 -6.58
C GLN A 165 34.08 -2.82 -6.90
N ASN A 166 33.01 -3.61 -6.92
CA ASN A 166 33.04 -5.04 -7.20
C ASN A 166 32.27 -5.38 -8.48
N TYR A 167 32.98 -5.38 -9.62
CA TYR A 167 32.43 -5.71 -10.95
C TYR A 167 31.78 -7.11 -11.07
N SER A 168 32.03 -8.01 -10.11
CA SER A 168 31.40 -9.33 -10.04
C SER A 168 30.02 -9.32 -9.36
N SER A 169 29.69 -8.26 -8.63
CA SER A 169 28.39 -8.06 -7.96
C SER A 169 27.33 -7.58 -8.96
N ARG A 170 26.88 -8.51 -9.82
CA ARG A 170 25.84 -8.28 -10.82
C ARG A 170 24.56 -8.98 -10.43
N THR A 171 23.44 -8.27 -10.53
CA THR A 171 22.11 -8.84 -10.36
C THR A 171 21.30 -8.60 -11.63
N THR A 172 20.52 -9.59 -12.06
CA THR A 172 19.63 -9.45 -13.21
C THR A 172 18.24 -9.09 -12.72
N ILE A 173 17.68 -8.01 -13.24
CA ILE A 173 16.27 -7.65 -13.05
C ILE A 173 15.45 -7.97 -14.30
N SER A 174 14.20 -8.36 -14.08
CA SER A 174 13.20 -8.58 -15.13
C SER A 174 11.81 -8.14 -14.62
N PRO A 175 10.78 -8.05 -15.47
CA PRO A 175 9.45 -7.55 -15.07
C PRO A 175 8.87 -8.21 -13.80
N ASN A 176 9.15 -9.51 -13.61
CA ASN A 176 8.67 -10.29 -12.45
C ASN A 176 9.74 -10.55 -11.39
N HIS A 177 10.97 -10.08 -11.62
CA HIS A 177 12.09 -10.21 -10.69
C HIS A 177 12.76 -8.85 -10.50
N PRO A 178 12.11 -7.93 -9.76
CA PRO A 178 12.71 -6.66 -9.39
C PRO A 178 13.85 -6.87 -8.38
N TRP A 179 14.72 -5.87 -8.26
CA TRP A 179 15.76 -5.85 -7.25
C TRP A 179 15.39 -4.91 -6.11
N PHE A 180 15.59 -5.35 -4.87
CA PHE A 180 15.29 -4.58 -3.67
C PHE A 180 16.56 -4.32 -2.87
N SER A 181 16.78 -3.05 -2.46
CA SER A 181 17.88 -2.69 -1.58
C SER A 181 17.61 -1.36 -0.88
N GLY A 182 17.95 -1.28 0.42
CA GLY A 182 17.85 -0.05 1.20
C GLY A 182 16.46 0.59 1.24
N GLY A 183 15.39 -0.22 1.16
CA GLY A 183 14.00 0.25 1.10
C GLY A 183 13.50 0.64 -0.29
N TYR A 184 14.34 0.52 -1.33
CA TYR A 184 13.98 0.80 -2.72
C TYR A 184 13.77 -0.48 -3.51
N GLY A 185 12.75 -0.49 -4.37
CA GLY A 185 12.56 -1.49 -5.41
C GLY A 185 12.88 -0.89 -6.78
N VAL A 186 13.73 -1.56 -7.56
CA VAL A 186 14.09 -1.18 -8.93
C VAL A 186 13.42 -2.15 -9.90
N TYR A 187 12.56 -1.61 -10.75
CA TYR A 187 11.75 -2.33 -11.70
C TYR A 187 12.12 -1.93 -13.12
N ILE A 188 12.12 -2.88 -14.04
CA ILE A 188 12.21 -2.61 -15.48
C ILE A 188 10.80 -2.67 -16.07
N LYS A 189 10.33 -1.56 -16.64
CA LYS A 189 8.97 -1.47 -17.21
C LYS A 189 8.94 -1.65 -18.72
N GLN A 190 10.00 -1.23 -19.39
CA GLN A 190 10.15 -1.31 -20.83
C GLN A 190 11.63 -1.41 -21.19
N ALA A 191 11.95 -2.06 -22.30
CA ALA A 191 13.27 -2.07 -22.87
C ALA A 191 13.19 -2.10 -24.39
N GLU A 192 14.12 -1.42 -25.04
CA GLU A 192 14.21 -1.33 -26.49
C GLU A 192 15.63 -1.66 -26.92
N GLY A 193 15.76 -2.47 -27.98
CA GLY A 193 17.05 -2.88 -28.53
C GLY A 193 17.56 -1.98 -29.67
N TYR A 194 16.70 -1.15 -30.25
CA TYR A 194 16.99 -0.35 -31.46
C TYR A 194 16.41 1.08 -31.33
N PRO A 195 17.08 2.13 -31.83
CA PRO A 195 18.41 2.14 -32.46
C PRO A 195 19.57 1.99 -31.47
N TYR A 196 19.31 2.18 -30.19
CA TYR A 196 20.27 1.97 -29.10
C TYR A 196 19.58 1.25 -27.95
N ARG A 197 20.32 0.42 -27.21
CA ARG A 197 19.79 -0.31 -26.06
C ARG A 197 19.46 0.64 -24.92
N ARG A 198 18.18 0.74 -24.62
CA ARG A 198 17.65 1.57 -23.53
C ARG A 198 16.54 0.86 -22.77
N ALA A 199 16.36 1.23 -21.52
CA ALA A 199 15.28 0.71 -20.69
C ALA A 199 14.64 1.82 -19.87
N LEU A 200 13.36 1.65 -19.56
CA LEU A 200 12.65 2.48 -18.62
C LEU A 200 12.67 1.78 -17.26
N PHE A 201 13.39 2.36 -16.33
CA PHE A 201 13.41 1.92 -14.94
C PHE A 201 12.40 2.70 -14.13
N GLU A 202 11.77 2.01 -13.19
CA GLU A 202 11.00 2.61 -12.11
C GLU A 202 11.64 2.27 -10.78
N VAL A 203 11.96 3.31 -10.01
CA VAL A 203 12.46 3.19 -8.64
C VAL A 203 11.33 3.59 -7.70
N HIS A 204 10.94 2.64 -6.85
CA HIS A 204 9.86 2.81 -5.86
C HIS A 204 10.45 2.77 -4.46
N CYS A 205 9.94 3.62 -3.57
CA CYS A 205 10.12 3.50 -2.12
C CYS A 205 8.74 3.55 -1.47
N GLU A 206 8.39 2.51 -0.70
CA GLU A 206 7.10 2.41 -0.02
C GLU A 206 7.30 2.10 1.47
N PRO A 207 7.48 3.11 2.32
CA PRO A 207 7.79 2.90 3.73
C PRO A 207 6.66 2.20 4.49
N GLY A 208 5.41 2.32 4.03
CA GLY A 208 4.26 1.66 4.64
C GLY A 208 4.06 0.20 4.26
N ALA A 209 4.73 -0.33 3.23
CA ALA A 209 4.40 -1.64 2.65
C ALA A 209 4.46 -2.80 3.67
N GLY A 210 5.52 -2.84 4.49
CA GLY A 210 5.66 -3.85 5.54
C GLY A 210 4.59 -3.75 6.63
N MET A 211 4.21 -2.53 7.00
CA MET A 211 3.15 -2.28 7.98
C MET A 211 1.77 -2.67 7.43
N ALA A 212 1.51 -2.40 6.15
CA ALA A 212 0.28 -2.82 5.47
C ALA A 212 0.17 -4.35 5.42
N LEU A 213 1.26 -5.06 5.12
CA LEU A 213 1.30 -6.52 5.14
C LEU A 213 1.05 -7.09 6.55
N ALA A 214 1.72 -6.55 7.57
CA ALA A 214 1.48 -6.97 8.95
C ALA A 214 0.03 -6.73 9.36
N GLY A 215 -0.53 -5.57 9.00
CA GLY A 215 -1.92 -5.22 9.26
C GLY A 215 -2.90 -6.16 8.57
N SER A 216 -2.68 -6.50 7.30
CA SER A 216 -3.55 -7.41 6.54
C SER A 216 -3.52 -8.84 7.09
N LEU A 217 -2.36 -9.33 7.53
CA LEU A 217 -2.21 -10.63 8.19
C LEU A 217 -2.98 -10.66 9.52
N LEU A 218 -2.85 -9.63 10.36
CA LEU A 218 -3.59 -9.52 11.63
C LEU A 218 -5.10 -9.43 11.40
N PHE A 219 -5.52 -8.61 10.43
CA PHE A 219 -6.93 -8.47 10.07
C PHE A 219 -7.51 -9.82 9.61
N THR A 220 -6.78 -10.54 8.75
CA THR A 220 -7.18 -11.86 8.25
C THR A 220 -7.27 -12.87 9.38
N ALA A 221 -6.25 -12.95 10.24
CA ALA A 221 -6.23 -13.85 11.39
C ALA A 221 -7.39 -13.56 12.36
N GLY A 222 -7.68 -12.28 12.63
CA GLY A 222 -8.81 -11.87 13.46
C GLY A 222 -10.17 -12.31 12.89
N ASN A 223 -10.36 -12.19 11.58
CA ASN A 223 -11.57 -12.66 10.90
C ASN A 223 -11.72 -14.19 10.95
N ILE A 224 -10.64 -14.93 10.68
CA ILE A 224 -10.64 -16.41 10.78
C ILE A 224 -10.99 -16.84 12.20
N LEU A 225 -10.37 -16.22 13.21
CA LEU A 225 -10.64 -16.53 14.62
C LEU A 225 -12.10 -16.24 14.98
N LEU A 226 -12.67 -15.13 14.52
CA LEU A 226 -14.07 -14.79 14.73
C LEU A 226 -15.01 -15.83 14.12
N LEU A 227 -14.73 -16.28 12.89
CA LEU A 227 -15.52 -17.32 12.22
C LEU A 227 -15.47 -18.65 12.97
N MET A 228 -14.29 -19.07 13.43
CA MET A 228 -14.11 -20.29 14.23
C MET A 228 -14.85 -20.23 15.57
N VAL A 229 -14.84 -19.07 16.23
CA VAL A 229 -15.60 -18.88 17.48
C VAL A 229 -17.09 -18.99 17.21
N ARG A 230 -17.60 -18.36 16.14
CA ARG A 230 -19.03 -18.42 15.79
C ARG A 230 -19.47 -19.81 15.34
N SER A 231 -18.64 -20.55 14.62
CA SER A 231 -18.97 -21.91 14.18
C SER A 231 -19.14 -22.86 15.37
N LYS A 232 -18.22 -22.80 16.35
CA LYS A 232 -18.30 -23.62 17.57
C LYS A 232 -19.55 -23.32 18.40
N VAL A 233 -19.93 -22.05 18.52
CA VAL A 233 -21.17 -21.67 19.24
C VAL A 233 -22.39 -22.28 18.57
N ARG A 234 -22.47 -22.20 17.23
CA ARG A 234 -23.57 -22.76 16.45
C ARG A 234 -23.64 -24.29 16.50
N GLU A 235 -22.50 -24.98 16.51
CA GLU A 235 -22.46 -26.45 16.69
C GLU A 235 -23.05 -26.86 18.05
N ASN A 236 -22.69 -26.13 19.11
CA ASN A 236 -23.23 -26.39 20.45
C ASN A 236 -24.75 -26.15 20.53
N GLU A 237 -25.28 -25.14 19.83
CA GLU A 237 -26.72 -24.85 19.78
C GLU A 237 -27.54 -25.92 19.06
N VAL A 238 -26.94 -26.64 18.08
CA VAL A 238 -27.62 -27.70 17.32
C VAL A 238 -27.57 -29.05 18.06
N SER A 239 -26.62 -29.23 18.98
CA SER A 239 -26.45 -30.46 19.78
C SER A 239 -27.30 -30.52 21.06
N VAL A 240 -28.14 -29.50 21.31
CA VAL A 240 -29.05 -29.39 22.47
C VAL A 240 -30.48 -29.46 21.98
#